data_AF-A0A158AS86-F1
#
_entry.id   AF-A0A158AS86-F1
#
_cell.length_a   1.000
_cell.length_b   1.000
_cell.length_c   1.000
_cell.angle_alpha   90.00
_cell.angle_beta   90.00
_cell.angle_gamma   90.00
#
_symmetry.space_group_name_H-M   'P 1'
#
loop_
_entity.id
_entity.type
_entity.pdbx_description
1 polymer ?
#
loop_
_entity_poly.entity_id
_entity_poly.type
_entity_poly.pdbx_seq_one_letter_code
_entity_poly.pdbx_strand_id
1 'polypeptide(L)'
;MSKPLRLQSTIAALAILLAGCATGGAQPGAPNLSATQCRDLTALRNHAPLTRERNLSELAALERAGYDPSKFFDPYYPDDLHAAQRQVDRWYQAECPEARTN
;
A
#
# COMPACT_ATOMS: atom_id res chain seq x y z
N MET A 1 -23.55 27.55 -62.03
CA MET A 1 -22.43 26.60 -61.95
C MET A 1 -21.57 27.00 -60.77
N SER A 2 -21.43 26.10 -59.79
CA SER A 2 -20.30 25.96 -58.84
C SER A 2 -20.72 24.90 -57.82
N LYS A 3 -20.11 23.70 -57.88
CA LYS A 3 -20.31 22.63 -56.90
C LYS A 3 -19.28 22.83 -55.77
N PRO A 4 -19.66 22.90 -54.48
CA PRO A 4 -18.68 22.75 -53.42
C PRO A 4 -18.29 21.28 -53.30
N LEU A 5 -16.98 21.12 -53.37
CA LEU A 5 -16.21 19.89 -53.45
C LEU A 5 -16.30 19.11 -52.13
N ARG A 6 -16.35 17.78 -52.28
CA ARG A 6 -16.13 16.75 -51.27
C ARG A 6 -15.08 17.15 -50.22
N LEU A 7 -15.52 17.60 -49.05
CA LEU A 7 -14.65 17.91 -47.90
C LEU A 7 -15.25 17.39 -46.59
N GLN A 8 -15.91 16.23 -46.64
CA GLN A 8 -16.55 15.62 -45.46
C GLN A 8 -15.98 14.25 -45.10
N SER A 9 -14.99 13.75 -45.85
CA SER A 9 -14.55 12.35 -45.73
C SER A 9 -13.29 12.13 -44.89
N THR A 10 -12.72 13.16 -44.26
CA THR A 10 -11.44 13.06 -43.53
C THR A 10 -11.51 13.36 -42.03
N ILE A 11 -12.70 13.55 -41.45
CA ILE A 11 -12.85 13.81 -40.00
C ILE A 11 -13.06 12.51 -39.19
N ALA A 12 -13.25 11.36 -39.85
CA ALA A 12 -13.64 10.11 -39.18
C ALA A 12 -12.50 9.30 -38.53
N ALA A 13 -11.26 9.81 -38.45
CA ALA A 13 -10.10 8.95 -38.10
C ALA A 13 -9.23 9.39 -36.92
N LEU A 14 -9.55 10.46 -36.17
CA LEU A 14 -8.56 11.05 -35.24
C LEU A 14 -9.07 11.44 -33.84
N ALA A 15 -9.91 10.62 -33.20
CA ALA A 15 -10.39 10.92 -31.84
C ALA A 15 -10.38 9.75 -30.83
N ILE A 16 -9.86 8.57 -31.18
CA ILE A 16 -9.88 7.41 -30.26
C ILE A 16 -8.46 6.86 -30.08
N LEU A 17 -7.56 7.66 -29.51
CA LEU A 17 -6.22 7.23 -29.12
C LEU A 17 -5.81 7.82 -27.76
N LEU A 18 -6.69 7.72 -26.74
CA LEU A 18 -6.38 8.15 -25.36
C LEU A 18 -6.95 7.19 -24.30
N ALA A 19 -6.94 5.89 -24.55
CA ALA A 19 -7.11 4.88 -23.50
C ALA A 19 -5.76 4.26 -23.16
N GLY A 20 -4.84 5.08 -22.66
CA GLY A 20 -3.59 4.62 -22.08
C GLY A 20 -3.86 4.06 -20.67
N CYS A 21 -3.98 2.74 -20.53
CA CYS A 21 -3.84 2.10 -19.23
C CYS A 21 -2.37 2.26 -18.80
N ALA A 22 -2.08 3.32 -18.05
CA ALA A 22 -0.91 3.33 -17.19
C ALA A 22 -1.18 2.34 -16.06
N THR A 23 -0.96 1.04 -16.30
CA THR A 23 -0.58 0.14 -15.23
C THR A 23 0.80 0.61 -14.79
N GLY A 24 0.80 1.64 -13.94
CA GLY A 24 1.98 2.08 -13.20
C GLY A 24 2.39 0.94 -12.29
N GLY A 25 3.12 -0.03 -12.85
CA GLY A 25 3.93 -0.94 -12.08
C GLY A 25 5.02 -0.11 -11.45
N ALA A 26 4.70 0.54 -10.33
CA ALA A 26 5.71 1.02 -9.41
C ALA A 26 6.64 -0.18 -9.17
N GLN A 27 7.90 -0.06 -9.60
CA GLN A 27 8.89 -1.09 -9.31
C GLN A 27 8.83 -1.34 -7.81
N PRO A 28 8.63 -2.59 -7.36
CA PRO A 28 8.56 -2.85 -5.94
C PRO A 28 9.93 -2.47 -5.36
N GLY A 29 9.99 -1.36 -4.63
CA GLY A 29 11.05 -1.19 -3.64
C GLY A 29 11.04 -2.40 -2.71
N ALA A 30 12.11 -2.56 -1.91
CA ALA A 30 12.12 -3.61 -0.91
C ALA A 30 10.84 -3.48 -0.04
N PRO A 31 10.11 -4.59 0.20
CA PRO A 31 8.90 -4.55 1.01
C PRO A 31 9.23 -4.07 2.42
N ASN A 32 8.30 -3.37 3.03
CA ASN A 32 8.43 -2.92 4.41
C ASN A 32 8.16 -4.07 5.39
N LEU A 33 7.30 -5.02 5.01
CA LEU A 33 6.98 -6.20 5.79
C LEU A 33 7.62 -7.46 5.17
N SER A 34 8.31 -8.24 5.99
CA SER A 34 8.75 -9.58 5.62
C SER A 34 7.57 -10.55 5.54
N ALA A 35 7.75 -11.67 4.84
CA ALA A 35 6.76 -12.74 4.80
C ALA A 35 6.40 -13.28 6.21
N THR A 36 7.38 -13.33 7.12
CA THR A 36 7.15 -13.71 8.52
C THR A 36 6.27 -12.68 9.23
N GLN A 37 6.55 -11.39 9.06
CA GLN A 37 5.72 -10.33 9.63
C GLN A 37 4.29 -10.37 9.09
N CYS A 38 4.09 -10.59 7.79
CA CYS A 38 2.73 -10.74 7.23
C CYS A 38 1.96 -11.89 7.89
N ARG A 39 2.57 -13.07 8.02
CA ARG A 39 1.96 -14.23 8.70
C ARG A 39 1.62 -13.93 10.17
N ASP A 40 2.55 -13.31 10.89
CA ASP A 40 2.39 -13.05 12.32
C ASP A 40 1.33 -11.97 12.57
N LEU A 41 1.36 -10.87 11.83
CA LEU A 41 0.35 -9.81 11.88
C LEU A 41 -1.04 -10.31 11.47
N THR A 42 -1.12 -11.22 10.49
CA THR A 42 -2.38 -11.89 10.12
C THR A 42 -2.92 -12.69 11.30
N ALA A 43 -2.06 -13.47 11.96
CA ALA A 43 -2.46 -14.25 13.13
C ALA A 43 -2.97 -13.35 14.27
N LEU A 44 -2.29 -12.22 14.52
CA LEU A 44 -2.72 -11.22 15.51
C LEU A 44 -4.08 -10.62 15.16
N ARG A 45 -4.30 -10.20 13.91
CA ARG A 45 -5.61 -9.69 13.44
C ARG A 45 -6.73 -10.71 13.55
N ASN A 46 -6.41 -11.99 13.42
CA ASN A 46 -7.36 -13.09 13.57
C ASN A 46 -7.50 -13.56 15.04
N HIS A 47 -7.06 -12.74 15.99
CA HIS A 47 -7.15 -13.01 17.43
C HIS A 47 -6.46 -14.31 17.87
N ALA A 48 -5.40 -14.72 17.18
CA ALA A 48 -4.57 -15.82 17.64
C ALA A 48 -3.86 -15.45 18.96
N PRO A 49 -3.46 -16.43 19.78
CA PRO A 49 -2.78 -16.15 21.06
C PRO A 49 -1.54 -15.27 20.89
N LEU A 50 -1.33 -14.33 21.80
CA LEU A 50 -0.09 -13.55 21.85
C LEU A 50 1.09 -14.47 22.20
N THR A 51 2.10 -14.51 21.33
CA THR A 51 3.38 -15.18 21.58
C THR A 51 4.51 -14.17 21.52
N ARG A 52 5.66 -14.50 22.12
CA ARG A 52 6.83 -13.62 22.09
C ARG A 52 7.27 -13.32 20.66
N GLU A 53 7.21 -14.30 19.78
CA GLU A 53 7.59 -14.19 18.38
C GLU A 53 6.69 -13.20 17.65
N ARG A 54 5.36 -13.29 17.84
CA ARG A 54 4.39 -12.37 17.23
C ARG A 54 4.56 -10.94 17.72
N ASN A 55 4.77 -10.76 19.03
CA ASN A 55 5.05 -9.44 19.62
C ASN A 55 6.32 -8.82 19.03
N LEU A 56 7.39 -9.60 18.85
CA LEU A 56 8.62 -9.10 18.23
C LEU A 56 8.43 -8.79 16.75
N SER A 57 7.59 -9.54 16.05
CA SER A 57 7.23 -9.30 14.66
C SER A 57 6.52 -7.96 14.48
N GLU A 58 5.52 -7.68 15.32
CA GLU A 58 4.78 -6.42 15.36
C GLU A 58 5.68 -5.26 15.78
N LEU A 59 6.49 -5.43 16.83
CA LEU A 59 7.42 -4.41 17.28
C LEU A 59 8.43 -4.02 16.19
N ALA A 60 9.02 -5.01 15.50
CA ALA A 60 9.94 -4.74 14.40
C ALA A 60 9.27 -4.01 13.22
N ALA A 61 7.97 -4.24 13.00
CA ALA A 61 7.19 -3.52 12.00
C ALA A 61 6.92 -2.06 12.43
N LEU A 62 6.58 -1.84 13.71
CA LEU A 62 6.37 -0.52 14.28
C LEU A 62 7.66 0.32 14.29
N GLU A 63 8.79 -0.27 14.68
CA GLU A 63 10.10 0.38 14.64
C GLU A 63 10.48 0.80 13.21
N ARG A 64 10.22 -0.08 12.24
CA ARG A 64 10.40 0.25 10.82
C ARG A 64 9.48 1.38 10.36
N ALA A 65 8.27 1.47 10.92
CA ALA A 65 7.31 2.55 10.68
C ALA A 65 7.66 3.86 11.42
N GLY A 66 8.74 3.88 12.20
CA GLY A 66 9.28 5.07 12.86
C GLY A 66 8.89 5.22 14.33
N TYR A 67 8.25 4.21 14.94
CA TYR A 67 8.06 4.17 16.39
C TYR A 67 9.40 3.90 17.08
N ASP A 68 9.70 4.61 18.17
CA ASP A 68 10.90 4.40 18.95
C ASP A 68 10.52 4.06 20.41
N PRO A 69 10.48 2.76 20.77
CA PRO A 69 10.11 2.34 22.12
C PRO A 69 11.15 2.71 23.19
N SER A 70 12.34 3.20 22.80
CA SER A 70 13.41 3.57 23.73
C SER A 70 13.28 4.99 24.28
N LYS A 71 12.38 5.81 23.70
CA LYS A 71 12.13 7.19 24.16
C LYS A 71 11.49 7.21 25.54
N PHE A 72 12.30 7.60 26.51
CA PHE A 72 11.83 7.87 27.86
C PHE A 72 11.17 9.26 27.93
N PHE A 73 10.02 9.36 28.60
CA PHE A 73 9.18 10.57 28.66
C PHE A 73 8.79 11.15 27.29
N ASP A 74 8.33 10.29 26.37
CA ASP A 74 7.85 10.77 25.06
C ASP A 74 6.60 11.67 25.22
N PRO A 75 6.67 12.98 24.89
CA PRO A 75 5.53 13.88 24.99
C PRO A 75 4.45 13.61 23.92
N TYR A 76 4.79 12.83 22.88
CA TYR A 76 3.89 12.47 21.78
C TYR A 76 3.29 11.08 21.97
N TYR A 77 3.60 10.35 23.04
CA TYR A 77 2.91 9.10 23.32
C TYR A 77 1.43 9.36 23.69
N PRO A 78 0.45 8.65 23.10
CA PRO A 78 0.59 7.50 22.19
C PRO A 78 0.43 7.84 20.69
N ASP A 79 0.45 9.10 20.29
CA ASP A 79 0.19 9.54 18.91
C ASP A 79 1.22 8.99 17.91
N ASP A 80 2.49 8.88 18.32
CA ASP A 80 3.56 8.31 17.52
C ASP A 80 3.39 6.79 17.29
N LEU A 81 3.00 6.05 18.33
CA LEU A 81 2.62 4.65 18.25
C LEU A 81 1.42 4.47 17.31
N HIS A 82 0.38 5.29 17.45
CA HIS A 82 -0.77 5.24 16.56
C HIS A 82 -0.41 5.60 15.10
N ALA A 83 0.52 6.53 14.89
CA ALA A 83 1.00 6.88 13.56
C ALA A 83 1.76 5.71 12.91
N ALA A 84 2.65 5.05 13.65
CA ALA A 84 3.35 3.86 13.21
C ALA A 84 2.38 2.70 12.93
N GLN A 85 1.39 2.47 13.79
CA GLN A 85 0.38 1.43 13.59
C GLN A 85 -0.40 1.65 12.29
N ARG A 86 -0.85 2.88 12.01
CA ARG A 86 -1.53 3.20 10.74
C ARG A 86 -0.64 2.96 9.54
N GLN A 87 0.67 3.18 9.66
CA GLN A 87 1.62 2.89 8.60
C GLN A 87 1.82 1.38 8.39
N VAL A 88 1.92 0.60 9.46
CA VAL A 88 1.94 -0.87 9.40
C VAL A 88 0.66 -1.41 8.79
N ASP A 89 -0.50 -0.84 9.11
CA ASP A 89 -1.77 -1.22 8.49
C ASP A 89 -1.78 -0.98 6.98
N ARG A 90 -1.26 0.17 6.52
CA ARG A 90 -1.11 0.45 5.07
C ARG A 90 -0.19 -0.56 4.40
N TRP A 91 0.96 -0.87 5.01
CA TRP A 91 1.87 -1.88 4.47
C TRP A 91 1.25 -3.27 4.45
N TYR A 92 0.53 -3.64 5.50
CA TYR A 92 -0.16 -4.92 5.57
C TYR A 92 -1.15 -5.09 4.41
N GLN A 93 -1.96 -4.06 4.13
CA GLN A 93 -2.90 -4.07 3.01
C GLN A 93 -2.20 -4.12 1.63
N ALA A 94 -1.05 -3.47 1.49
CA ALA A 94 -0.33 -3.39 0.22
C ALA A 94 0.55 -4.63 -0.06
N GLU A 95 1.13 -5.24 0.98
CA GLU A 95 2.23 -6.19 0.84
C GLU A 95 1.85 -7.63 1.26
N CYS A 96 0.87 -7.81 2.14
CA CYS A 96 0.53 -9.14 2.66
C CYS A 96 -0.56 -9.83 1.81
N PRO A 97 -0.32 -11.06 1.32
CA PRO A 97 -1.31 -11.82 0.55
C PRO A 97 -2.64 -12.03 1.28
N GLU A 98 -2.59 -12.25 2.60
CA GLU A 98 -3.74 -12.56 3.45
C GLU A 98 -4.70 -11.38 3.58
N ALA A 99 -4.21 -10.14 3.39
CA ALA A 99 -5.04 -8.94 3.37
C ALA A 99 -5.96 -8.87 2.14
N ARG A 100 -5.62 -9.58 1.06
CA ARG A 100 -6.41 -9.60 -0.19
C ARG A 100 -7.45 -10.71 -0.23
N THR A 101 -7.34 -11.70 0.67
CA THR A 101 -8.24 -12.86 0.74
C THR A 101 -9.33 -12.73 1.79
N ASN A 102 -9.24 -11.72 2.66
CA ASN A 102 -10.23 -11.36 3.68
C ASN A 102 -11.02 -10.13 3.23
#